data_AF-A0A0U1L366-F1
#
_entry.id   AF-A0A0U1L366-F1
#
_cell.length_a   1.000
_cell.length_b   1.000
_cell.length_c   1.000
_cell.angle_alpha   90.00
_cell.angle_beta   90.00
_cell.angle_gamma   90.00
#
_symmetry.space_group_name_H-M   'P 1'
#
loop_
_entity.id
_entity.type
_entity.pdbx_description
1 polymer ?
#
loop_
_entity_poly.entity_id
_entity_poly.type
_entity_poly.pdbx_seq_one_letter_code
_entity_poly.pdbx_strand_id
1 'polypeptide(L)'
;MLITATGLGFLVSLLILMLDGVIPAFHPKMFLGVVICATLFFAILSMQEYKKLRIAELIIENQILHIQSAIIGAGVCGPDGASSTGGIEVFISCFGILLDSKIIKFNLDGIYLKGVEIGREYMCLIYGTKFSTQKTRILYMAPDSRELKRIVEKFRYETGVVPVITD
;
A
#
# COMPACT_ATOMS: atom_id res chain seq x y z
N MET A 1 4.75 13.19 3.41
CA MET A 1 3.92 14.36 3.76
C MET A 1 4.35 15.70 3.13
N LEU A 2 5.47 15.79 2.39
CA LEU A 2 5.94 17.08 1.83
C LEU A 2 5.26 17.48 0.49
N ILE A 3 4.68 16.53 -0.24
CA ILE A 3 4.11 16.76 -1.59
C ILE A 3 2.69 17.36 -1.52
N THR A 4 1.97 17.18 -0.41
CA THR A 4 0.64 17.77 -0.19
C THR A 4 0.72 19.26 0.13
N ALA A 5 1.80 19.71 0.76
CA ALA A 5 2.02 21.11 1.11
C ALA A 5 2.31 21.99 -0.12
N THR A 6 3.03 21.47 -1.12
CA THR A 6 3.31 22.21 -2.36
C THR A 6 2.08 22.36 -3.25
N GLY A 7 1.20 21.34 -3.29
CA GLY A 7 -0.06 21.41 -4.04
C GLY A 7 -1.08 22.39 -3.45
N LEU A 8 -1.22 22.40 -2.11
CA LEU A 8 -2.10 23.33 -1.41
C LEU A 8 -1.56 24.76 -1.46
N GLY A 9 -0.24 24.94 -1.31
CA GLY A 9 0.43 26.23 -1.41
C GLY A 9 0.29 26.86 -2.81
N PHE A 10 0.40 26.06 -3.87
CA PHE A 10 0.16 26.53 -5.24
C PHE A 10 -1.30 26.95 -5.45
N LEU A 11 -2.26 26.20 -4.90
CA LEU A 11 -3.69 26.53 -4.95
C LEU A 11 -4.02 27.83 -4.22
N VAL A 12 -3.51 28.00 -3.01
CA VAL A 12 -3.71 29.21 -2.21
C VAL A 12 -3.03 30.40 -2.89
N SER A 13 -1.83 30.21 -3.45
CA SER A 13 -1.15 31.24 -4.23
C SER A 13 -1.91 31.61 -5.50
N LEU A 14 -2.52 30.65 -6.20
CA LEU A 14 -3.35 30.90 -7.39
C LEU A 14 -4.66 31.60 -7.00
N LEU A 15 -5.31 31.20 -5.91
CA LEU A 15 -6.51 31.85 -5.38
C LEU A 15 -6.23 33.30 -4.95
N ILE A 16 -5.10 33.55 -4.28
CA ILE A 16 -4.67 34.90 -3.89
C ILE A 16 -4.36 35.75 -5.14
N LEU A 17 -3.67 35.20 -6.14
CA LEU A 17 -3.41 35.90 -7.42
C LEU A 17 -4.69 36.26 -8.18
N MET A 18 -5.73 35.43 -8.06
CA MET A 18 -7.05 35.69 -8.64
C MET A 18 -7.88 36.68 -7.81
N LEU A 19 -7.67 36.74 -6.49
CA LEU A 19 -8.35 37.68 -5.59
C LEU A 19 -7.74 39.09 -5.67
N ASP A 20 -6.44 39.19 -5.91
CA ASP A 20 -5.67 40.45 -5.94
C ASP A 20 -5.78 41.20 -7.29
N GLY A 21 -6.71 40.80 -8.16
CA GLY A 21 -7.10 41.60 -9.34
C GLY A 21 -6.04 41.71 -10.45
N VAL A 22 -4.97 40.90 -10.43
CA VAL A 22 -3.84 41.00 -11.37
C VAL A 22 -4.17 40.53 -12.79
N ILE A 23 -5.36 39.95 -13.03
CA ILE A 23 -5.75 39.48 -14.37
C ILE A 23 -7.01 40.22 -14.87
N PRO A 24 -6.95 41.51 -15.21
CA PRO A 24 -8.10 42.24 -15.75
C PRO A 24 -8.34 41.97 -17.26
N ALA A 25 -7.56 41.09 -17.90
CA ALA A 25 -7.55 40.93 -19.37
C ALA A 25 -7.97 39.55 -19.91
N PHE A 26 -8.38 38.60 -19.06
CA PHE A 26 -8.79 37.28 -19.54
C PHE A 26 -10.31 37.20 -19.69
N HIS A 27 -10.75 36.77 -20.88
CA HIS A 27 -12.16 36.60 -21.21
C HIS A 27 -12.81 35.64 -20.20
N PRO A 28 -14.00 35.93 -19.61
CA PRO A 28 -14.62 35.13 -18.54
C PRO A 28 -14.82 33.64 -18.90
N LYS A 29 -14.86 33.31 -20.19
CA LYS A 29 -14.94 31.94 -20.71
C LYS A 29 -13.66 31.13 -20.48
N MET A 30 -12.48 31.76 -20.56
CA MET A 30 -11.21 31.08 -20.31
C MET A 30 -11.02 30.76 -18.82
N PHE A 31 -11.43 31.69 -17.96
CA PHE A 31 -11.39 31.49 -16.50
C PHE A 31 -12.27 30.32 -16.08
N LEU A 32 -13.50 30.25 -16.60
CA LEU A 32 -14.41 29.13 -16.35
C LEU A 32 -13.77 27.78 -16.76
N GLY A 33 -13.11 27.74 -17.92
CA GLY A 33 -12.41 26.54 -18.37
C GLY A 33 -11.29 26.10 -17.42
N VAL A 34 -10.46 27.03 -16.95
CA VAL A 34 -9.38 26.74 -16.00
C VAL A 34 -9.92 26.22 -14.67
N VAL A 35 -11.00 26.82 -14.15
CA VAL A 35 -11.65 26.39 -12.91
C VAL A 35 -12.24 24.98 -13.04
N ILE A 36 -12.90 24.68 -14.17
CA ILE A 36 -13.43 23.34 -14.43
C ILE A 36 -12.29 22.31 -14.54
N CYS A 37 -11.20 22.63 -15.25
CA CYS A 37 -10.05 21.73 -15.34
C CYS A 37 -9.37 21.50 -14.00
N ALA A 38 -9.17 22.56 -13.21
CA ALA A 38 -8.57 22.47 -11.89
C ALA A 38 -9.44 21.62 -10.95
N THR A 39 -10.75 21.88 -10.87
CA THR A 39 -11.68 21.10 -10.04
C THR A 39 -11.72 19.63 -10.43
N LEU A 40 -11.74 19.32 -11.73
CA LEU A 40 -11.71 17.94 -12.22
C LEU A 40 -10.40 17.23 -11.84
N PHE A 41 -9.27 17.92 -11.98
CA PHE A 41 -7.96 17.40 -11.60
C PHE A 41 -7.88 17.13 -10.09
N PHE A 42 -8.36 18.05 -9.25
CA PHE A 42 -8.44 17.86 -7.80
C PHE A 42 -9.37 16.72 -7.41
N ALA A 43 -10.52 16.60 -8.06
CA ALA A 43 -11.44 15.48 -7.82
C ALA A 43 -10.76 14.13 -8.12
N ILE A 44 -10.00 14.04 -9.22
CA ILE A 44 -9.26 12.81 -9.57
C ILE A 44 -8.21 12.48 -8.51
N LEU A 45 -7.40 13.46 -8.08
CA LEU A 45 -6.37 13.24 -7.05
C LEU A 45 -6.99 12.83 -5.70
N SER A 46 -8.06 13.50 -5.30
CA SER A 46 -8.81 13.18 -4.08
C SER A 46 -9.37 11.76 -4.11
N MET A 47 -9.96 11.35 -5.25
CA MET A 47 -10.43 9.97 -5.43
C MET A 47 -9.29 8.95 -5.36
N GLN A 48 -8.09 9.27 -5.86
CA GLN A 48 -6.94 8.37 -5.77
C GLN A 48 -6.47 8.18 -4.32
N GLU A 49 -6.39 9.26 -3.53
CA GLU A 49 -6.04 9.20 -2.11
C GLU A 49 -7.10 8.44 -1.31
N TYR A 50 -8.39 8.72 -1.56
CA TYR A 50 -9.50 8.00 -0.92
C TYR A 50 -9.47 6.50 -1.22
N LYS A 51 -9.15 6.11 -2.46
CA LYS A 51 -8.98 4.70 -2.82
C LYS A 51 -7.84 4.03 -2.05
N LYS A 52 -6.72 4.72 -1.84
CA LYS A 52 -5.60 4.17 -1.05
C LYS A 52 -6.01 3.98 0.41
N LEU A 53 -6.64 5.00 1.01
CA LEU A 53 -7.12 4.95 2.39
C LEU A 53 -8.12 3.81 2.59
N ARG A 54 -9.09 3.67 1.69
CA ARG A 54 -10.07 2.59 1.75
C ARG A 54 -9.44 1.20 1.65
N ILE A 55 -8.38 1.04 0.87
CA ILE A 55 -7.66 -0.23 0.79
C ILE A 55 -6.86 -0.48 2.07
N ALA A 56 -6.21 0.54 2.63
CA ALA A 56 -5.53 0.42 3.92
C ALA A 56 -6.51 0.02 5.04
N GLU A 57 -7.69 0.65 5.08
CA GLU A 57 -8.77 0.34 6.01
C GLU A 57 -9.24 -1.12 5.86
N LEU A 58 -9.49 -1.58 4.64
CA LEU A 58 -9.86 -2.98 4.38
C LEU A 58 -8.79 -3.98 4.86
N ILE A 59 -7.51 -3.64 4.71
CA ILE A 59 -6.39 -4.47 5.17
C ILE A 59 -6.34 -4.51 6.70
N ILE A 60 -6.53 -3.36 7.37
CA ILE A 60 -6.52 -3.27 8.84
C ILE A 60 -7.71 -4.00 9.44
N GLU A 61 -8.91 -3.82 8.88
CA GLU A 61 -10.14 -4.47 9.37
C GLU A 61 -10.11 -5.99 9.19
N ASN A 62 -9.50 -6.49 8.10
CA ASN A 62 -9.42 -7.92 7.80
C ASN A 62 -7.99 -8.45 8.01
N GLN A 63 -7.32 -8.02 9.07
CA GLN A 63 -5.96 -8.45 9.36
C GLN A 63 -5.90 -9.94 9.75
N ILE A 64 -5.13 -10.71 8.98
CA ILE A 64 -4.77 -12.09 9.31
C ILE A 64 -3.67 -12.06 10.39
N LEU A 65 -2.64 -11.25 10.15
CA LEU A 65 -1.41 -11.20 10.94
C LEU A 65 -0.92 -9.76 11.12
N HIS A 66 -0.52 -9.43 12.34
CA HIS A 66 0.07 -8.15 12.72
C HIS A 66 1.49 -8.40 13.26
N ILE A 67 2.50 -7.78 12.65
CA ILE A 67 3.91 -7.92 13.04
C ILE A 67 4.49 -6.52 13.26
N GLN A 68 5.03 -6.28 14.46
CA GLN A 68 5.53 -4.96 14.87
C GLN A 68 7.02 -4.71 14.52
N SER A 69 7.77 -5.74 14.12
CA SER A 69 9.21 -5.63 13.86
C SER A 69 9.60 -6.42 12.63
N ALA A 70 9.21 -5.92 11.46
CA ALA A 70 9.58 -6.55 10.21
C ALA A 70 10.60 -5.75 9.39
N ILE A 71 11.66 -6.42 8.95
CA ILE A 71 12.67 -5.90 8.01
C ILE A 71 12.34 -6.49 6.63
N ILE A 72 12.25 -5.69 5.58
CA ILE A 72 11.98 -6.20 4.23
C ILE A 72 13.28 -6.48 3.48
N GLY A 73 13.38 -7.69 2.92
CA GLY A 73 14.29 -7.98 1.82
C GLY A 73 13.55 -7.81 0.49
N ALA A 74 13.76 -6.67 -0.18
CA ALA A 74 13.21 -6.44 -1.51
C ALA A 74 14.20 -6.97 -2.56
N GLY A 75 14.14 -8.27 -2.81
CA GLY A 75 15.02 -8.93 -3.77
C GLY A 75 14.78 -10.44 -3.76
N VAL A 76 15.05 -11.07 -4.91
CA VAL A 76 15.04 -12.53 -5.15
C VAL A 76 15.36 -13.31 -3.87
N CYS A 77 14.61 -14.38 -3.58
CA CYS A 77 14.92 -15.32 -2.49
C CYS A 77 16.37 -15.82 -2.64
N GLY A 78 17.29 -15.11 -1.98
CA GLY A 78 18.73 -15.24 -2.03
C GLY A 78 19.30 -14.44 -0.85
N PRO A 79 20.56 -14.68 -0.46
CA PRO A 79 21.07 -14.27 0.85
C PRO A 79 21.26 -12.76 1.02
N ASP A 80 21.30 -12.00 -0.07
CA ASP A 80 21.84 -10.65 -0.06
C ASP A 80 20.82 -9.61 -0.54
N GLY A 81 20.36 -8.76 0.39
CA GLY A 81 19.53 -7.60 0.04
C GLY A 81 18.57 -7.11 1.13
N ALA A 82 19.00 -7.07 2.40
CA ALA A 82 18.24 -6.42 3.46
C ALA A 82 18.72 -4.97 3.61
N SER A 83 17.87 -4.00 3.28
CA SER A 83 18.11 -2.59 3.63
C SER A 83 17.40 -2.30 4.95
N SER A 84 18.21 -2.11 5.98
CA SER A 84 17.80 -1.87 7.36
C SER A 84 17.35 -0.43 7.57
N THR A 85 16.10 -0.22 7.94
CA THR A 85 15.64 1.04 8.56
C THR A 85 14.51 0.68 9.54
N GLY A 86 14.62 1.20 10.77
CA GLY A 86 13.77 1.07 11.97
C GLY A 86 12.46 0.28 11.90
N GLY A 87 12.16 -0.48 12.96
CA GLY A 87 11.00 -1.37 13.10
C GLY A 87 9.74 -0.85 12.42
N ILE A 88 9.36 -1.50 11.32
CA ILE A 88 8.22 -1.12 10.50
C ILE A 88 7.03 -1.99 10.91
N GLU A 89 5.88 -1.35 11.19
CA GLU A 89 4.63 -2.06 11.42
C GLU A 89 4.10 -2.66 10.12
N VAL A 90 3.82 -3.96 10.16
CA VAL A 90 3.32 -4.74 9.04
C VAL A 90 1.98 -5.37 9.40
N PHE A 91 0.97 -5.02 8.61
CA PHE A 91 -0.35 -5.63 8.65
C PHE A 91 -0.52 -6.50 7.40
N ILE A 92 -0.80 -7.78 7.59
CA ILE A 92 -1.05 -8.73 6.50
C ILE A 92 -2.51 -9.15 6.58
N SER A 93 -3.22 -8.99 5.47
CA SER A 93 -4.62 -9.33 5.28
C SER A 93 -4.80 -10.25 4.09
N CYS A 94 -5.99 -10.84 3.94
CA CYS A 94 -6.45 -11.48 2.71
C CYS A 94 -6.29 -10.60 1.46
N PHE A 95 -6.37 -9.28 1.63
CA PHE A 95 -6.43 -8.32 0.53
C PHE A 95 -5.11 -7.61 0.23
N GLY A 96 -4.05 -7.90 1.00
CA GLY A 96 -2.76 -7.26 0.82
C GLY A 96 -1.92 -7.17 2.08
N ILE A 97 -0.77 -6.53 1.93
CA ILE A 97 0.12 -6.10 3.01
C ILE A 97 0.09 -4.57 3.07
N LEU A 98 -0.12 -4.04 4.27
CA LEU A 98 0.13 -2.64 4.60
C LEU A 98 1.43 -2.60 5.42
N LEU A 99 2.42 -1.90 4.88
CA LEU A 99 3.72 -1.67 5.49
C LEU A 99 3.90 -0.17 5.65
N ASP A 100 3.77 0.35 6.88
CA ASP A 100 3.78 1.80 7.12
C ASP A 100 2.81 2.52 6.15
N SER A 101 3.34 3.20 5.14
CA SER A 101 2.59 3.93 4.10
C SER A 101 2.50 3.22 2.75
N LYS A 102 3.14 2.05 2.60
CA LYS A 102 3.18 1.26 1.37
C LYS A 102 2.16 0.14 1.40
N ILE A 103 1.30 0.11 0.38
CA ILE A 103 0.30 -0.96 0.18
C ILE A 103 0.80 -1.90 -0.92
N ILE A 104 0.92 -3.18 -0.60
CA ILE A 104 1.14 -4.27 -1.56
C ILE A 104 -0.17 -5.03 -1.69
N LYS A 105 -0.83 -4.90 -2.84
CA LYS A 105 -2.14 -5.51 -3.07
C LYS A 105 -2.00 -6.93 -3.60
N PHE A 106 -2.83 -7.83 -3.07
CA PHE A 106 -3.12 -9.13 -3.68
C PHE A 106 -4.55 -9.55 -3.29
N ASN A 107 -5.16 -10.44 -4.06
CA ASN A 107 -6.61 -10.71 -4.05
C ASN A 107 -7.49 -9.46 -4.31
N LEU A 108 -6.91 -8.44 -4.94
CA LEU A 108 -7.57 -7.23 -5.42
C LEU A 108 -7.09 -6.93 -6.84
N ASP A 109 -7.93 -6.26 -7.64
CA ASP A 109 -7.58 -5.75 -8.97
C ASP A 109 -7.01 -6.84 -9.93
N GLY A 110 -7.42 -8.11 -9.78
CA GLY A 110 -6.96 -9.23 -10.62
C GLY A 110 -5.55 -9.78 -10.29
N ILE A 111 -4.97 -9.33 -9.18
CA ILE A 111 -3.75 -9.90 -8.58
C ILE A 111 -4.20 -10.96 -7.58
N TYR A 112 -3.63 -12.16 -7.62
CA TYR A 112 -4.00 -13.27 -6.73
C TYR A 112 -2.82 -13.65 -5.84
N LEU A 113 -3.11 -13.96 -4.57
CA LEU A 113 -2.16 -14.66 -3.71
C LEU A 113 -2.05 -16.11 -4.20
N LYS A 114 -0.85 -16.52 -4.59
CA LYS A 114 -0.59 -17.85 -5.17
C LYS A 114 0.05 -18.81 -4.17
N GLY A 115 0.77 -18.28 -3.19
CA GLY A 115 1.50 -19.10 -2.22
C GLY A 115 2.03 -18.28 -1.07
N VAL A 116 2.24 -18.95 0.05
CA VAL A 116 2.85 -18.40 1.26
C VAL A 116 3.89 -19.39 1.75
N GLU A 117 5.12 -18.94 1.98
CA GLU A 117 6.18 -19.74 2.60
C GLU A 117 6.52 -19.10 3.95
N ILE A 118 6.58 -19.91 5.01
CA ILE A 118 6.92 -19.45 6.35
C ILE A 118 8.21 -20.16 6.77
N GLY A 119 9.28 -19.41 6.91
CA GLY A 119 10.54 -19.86 7.51
C GLY A 119 10.68 -19.40 8.96
N ARG A 120 11.77 -19.79 9.63
CA ARG A 120 12.03 -19.41 11.03
C ARG A 120 12.08 -17.89 11.25
N GLU A 121 12.67 -17.13 10.33
CA GLU A 121 12.87 -15.68 10.51
C GLU A 121 12.24 -14.85 9.37
N TYR A 122 11.42 -15.48 8.53
CA TYR A 122 10.86 -14.82 7.37
C TYR A 122 9.55 -15.43 6.90
N MET A 123 8.73 -14.62 6.26
CA MET A 123 7.54 -15.02 5.53
C MET A 123 7.64 -14.49 4.10
N CYS A 124 7.47 -15.37 3.13
CA CYS A 124 7.48 -15.03 1.71
C CYS A 124 6.07 -15.18 1.16
N LEU A 125 5.52 -14.08 0.61
CA LEU A 125 4.23 -14.10 -0.07
C LEU A 125 4.46 -14.03 -1.57
N ILE A 126 3.88 -15.00 -2.28
CA ILE A 126 3.95 -15.14 -3.73
C ILE A 126 2.61 -14.70 -4.28
N TYR A 127 2.57 -13.63 -5.07
CA TYR A 127 1.33 -13.08 -5.62
C TYR A 127 1.53 -12.58 -7.04
N GLY A 128 0.46 -12.40 -7.80
CA GLY A 128 0.56 -11.86 -9.15
C GLY A 128 -0.64 -12.17 -10.02
N THR A 129 -0.55 -11.76 -11.29
CA THR A 129 -1.56 -12.07 -12.30
C THR A 129 -1.33 -13.46 -12.89
N LYS A 130 -2.15 -13.89 -13.85
CA LYS A 130 -1.90 -15.14 -14.59
C LYS A 130 -0.54 -15.15 -15.30
N PHE A 131 -0.05 -13.97 -15.70
CA PHE A 131 1.15 -13.83 -16.56
C PHE A 131 2.40 -13.40 -15.80
N SER A 132 2.25 -12.84 -14.60
CA SER A 132 3.38 -12.36 -13.79
C SER A 132 3.27 -12.83 -12.35
N THR A 133 4.41 -13.09 -11.74
CA THR A 133 4.50 -13.44 -10.33
C THR A 133 5.52 -12.52 -9.68
N GLN A 134 5.16 -11.97 -8.53
CA GLN A 134 6.01 -11.22 -7.64
C GLN A 134 6.13 -11.98 -6.32
N LYS A 135 7.22 -11.74 -5.61
CA LYS A 135 7.45 -12.28 -4.27
C LYS A 135 7.85 -11.15 -3.35
N THR A 136 7.29 -11.11 -2.16
CA THR A 136 7.70 -10.19 -1.09
C THR A 136 8.12 -10.99 0.12
N ARG A 137 9.34 -10.75 0.60
CA ARG A 137 9.88 -11.35 1.82
C ARG A 137 9.79 -10.36 2.98
N ILE A 138 9.11 -10.79 4.03
CA ILE A 138 8.93 -10.05 5.28
C ILE A 138 9.75 -10.79 6.32
N LEU A 139 10.82 -10.19 6.83
CA LEU A 139 11.56 -10.76 7.96
C LEU A 139 10.77 -10.47 9.22
N TYR A 140 10.68 -11.42 10.13
CA TYR A 140 9.98 -11.22 11.41
C TYR A 140 10.53 -12.20 12.45
N MET A 141 10.31 -11.91 13.73
CA MET A 141 10.68 -12.85 14.79
C MET A 141 9.72 -14.03 14.77
N ALA A 142 10.28 -15.25 14.73
CA ALA A 142 9.52 -16.49 14.66
C ALA A 142 8.36 -16.48 15.69
N PRO A 143 7.11 -16.77 15.29
CA PRO A 143 6.04 -16.94 16.24
C PRO A 143 6.28 -18.26 16.98
N ASP A 144 5.72 -18.39 18.20
CA ASP A 144 5.77 -19.68 18.88
C ASP A 144 5.05 -20.77 18.06
N SER A 145 5.29 -22.05 18.36
CA SER A 145 4.71 -23.15 17.58
C SER A 145 3.16 -23.20 17.61
N ARG A 146 2.51 -22.58 18.59
CA ARG A 146 1.04 -22.47 18.67
C ARG A 146 0.52 -21.32 17.82
N GLU A 147 1.19 -20.19 17.86
CA GLU A 147 0.91 -19.01 17.06
C GLU A 147 1.15 -19.28 15.58
N LEU A 148 2.22 -20.01 15.23
CA LEU A 148 2.45 -20.49 13.87
C LEU A 148 1.29 -21.33 13.33
N LYS A 149 0.76 -22.27 14.14
CA LYS A 149 -0.41 -23.08 13.74
C LYS A 149 -1.65 -22.21 13.52
N ARG A 150 -1.90 -21.24 14.40
CA ARG A 150 -3.01 -20.30 14.26
C ARG A 150 -2.89 -19.49 12.98
N ILE A 151 -1.69 -19.00 12.66
CA ILE A 151 -1.41 -18.26 11.43
C ILE A 151 -1.69 -19.14 10.21
N VAL A 152 -1.15 -20.37 10.18
CA VAL A 152 -1.36 -21.33 9.10
C VAL A 152 -2.84 -21.63 8.88
N GLU A 153 -3.59 -21.89 9.96
CA GLU A 153 -5.02 -22.14 9.88
C GLU A 153 -5.76 -20.91 9.35
N LYS A 154 -5.48 -19.72 9.90
CA LYS A 154 -6.15 -18.48 9.49
C LYS A 154 -5.91 -18.15 8.02
N PHE A 155 -4.67 -18.31 7.53
CA PHE A 155 -4.37 -18.19 6.10
C PHE A 155 -5.17 -19.19 5.25
N ARG A 156 -5.23 -20.46 5.67
CA ARG A 156 -6.00 -21.48 4.95
C ARG A 156 -7.48 -21.14 4.90
N TYR A 157 -8.08 -20.75 6.02
CA TYR A 157 -9.52 -20.46 6.10
C TYR A 157 -9.92 -19.20 5.35
N GLU A 158 -9.12 -18.13 5.43
CA GLU A 158 -9.51 -16.85 4.86
C GLU A 158 -9.05 -16.67 3.40
N THR A 159 -7.92 -17.28 3.00
CA THR A 159 -7.37 -17.12 1.64
C THR A 159 -7.47 -18.39 0.78
N GLY A 160 -7.73 -19.55 1.39
CA GLY A 160 -7.66 -20.85 0.71
C GLY A 160 -6.23 -21.33 0.41
N VAL A 161 -5.22 -20.49 0.62
CA VAL A 161 -3.81 -20.82 0.42
C VAL A 161 -3.26 -21.47 1.69
N VAL A 162 -2.67 -22.65 1.57
CA VAL A 162 -2.00 -23.35 2.68
C VAL A 162 -0.54 -22.89 2.73
N PRO A 163 -0.10 -22.22 3.81
CA PRO A 163 1.31 -21.85 3.93
C PRO A 163 2.21 -23.08 4.01
N VAL A 164 3.34 -23.03 3.30
CA VAL A 164 4.39 -24.05 3.34
C VAL A 164 5.40 -23.67 4.41
N ILE A 165 5.59 -24.54 5.40
CA ILE A 165 6.60 -24.33 6.44
C ILE A 165 7.94 -24.80 5.88
N THR A 166 8.94 -23.92 5.95
CA THR A 166 10.31 -24.17 5.49
C THR A 166 11.22 -24.14 6.72
N ASP A 167 12.11 -25.11 6.85
CA ASP A 167 13.10 -25.17 7.94
C ASP A 167 14.20 -24.10 7.78
#